data_AF-A0A423TSE7-F1
#
_entry.id   AF-A0A423TSE7-F1
#
_cell.length_a   1.000
_cell.length_b   1.000
_cell.length_c   1.000
_cell.angle_alpha   90.00
_cell.angle_beta   90.00
_cell.angle_gamma   90.00
#
_symmetry.space_group_name_H-M   'P 1'
#
loop_
_entity.id
_entity.type
_entity.pdbx_description
1 polymer ?
#
loop_
_entity_poly.entity_id
_entity_poly.type
_entity_poly.pdbx_seq_one_letter_code
_entity_poly.pdbx_strand_id
1 'polypeptide(L)'
;MSKARTQELMKLDFYEILEVPIDAEEKEIKKSYRKKALKCHPDKNPDNKSAAEEFDQLKKILEILLDPGARAAYDKVLKGRKAAAVRARAASAKTQKLRSELEERERRAQEQPRISEEEKLRRELKRLEEEGEKIIQEELERLNKEVEKELHKPASKSTAEPEQNGYKVKVKWLATDDWPGYTEQEIHQLFYKWGDINAMVMKQKSKKGTAMIDYKTKQGADMAVQFEKGQIGKPVEVSHVSEKPPKESASKSKEPEPKAKGFDFESVADMNRRREEERKRLIEEILRSENM
;
A
#
# COMPACT_ATOMS: atom_id res chain seq x y z
N MET A 1 42.66 -47.22 -38.22
CA MET A 1 41.46 -46.37 -38.42
C MET A 1 41.01 -45.85 -37.05
N SER A 2 41.01 -44.53 -36.85
CA SER A 2 40.90 -43.89 -35.52
C SER A 2 39.50 -44.02 -34.87
N LYS A 3 39.45 -44.36 -33.57
CA LYS A 3 38.22 -44.39 -32.73
C LYS A 3 37.43 -43.07 -32.77
N ALA A 4 38.12 -41.94 -33.01
CA ALA A 4 37.51 -40.61 -33.07
C ALA A 4 36.49 -40.48 -34.22
N ARG A 5 36.80 -41.06 -35.41
CA ARG A 5 35.92 -41.00 -36.59
C ARG A 5 34.63 -41.80 -36.39
N THR A 6 34.70 -42.87 -35.59
CA THR A 6 33.52 -43.68 -35.23
C THR A 6 32.63 -42.97 -34.21
N GLN A 7 33.22 -42.27 -33.23
CA GLN A 7 32.48 -41.45 -32.27
C GLN A 7 31.76 -40.27 -32.95
N GLU A 8 32.37 -39.67 -33.97
CA GLU A 8 31.73 -38.60 -34.75
C GLU A 8 30.55 -39.13 -35.57
N LEU A 9 30.67 -40.32 -36.18
CA LEU A 9 29.55 -40.98 -36.84
C LEU A 9 28.35 -41.17 -35.90
N MET A 10 28.58 -41.61 -34.65
CA MET A 10 27.52 -41.83 -33.66
C MET A 10 26.73 -40.56 -33.29
N LYS A 11 27.25 -39.36 -33.60
CA LYS A 11 26.52 -38.09 -33.42
C LYS A 11 25.46 -37.87 -34.50
N LEU A 12 25.56 -38.52 -35.65
CA LEU A 12 24.63 -38.39 -36.76
C LEU A 12 23.44 -39.36 -36.62
N ASP A 13 22.35 -39.12 -37.36
CA ASP A 13 21.21 -40.03 -37.46
C ASP A 13 21.42 -40.97 -38.67
N PHE A 14 21.70 -42.25 -38.40
CA PHE A 14 22.01 -43.26 -39.40
C PHE A 14 20.82 -43.58 -40.31
N TYR A 15 19.61 -43.52 -39.76
CA TYR A 15 18.39 -43.75 -40.51
C TYR A 15 18.10 -42.58 -41.45
N GLU A 16 18.37 -41.35 -41.01
CA GLU A 16 18.29 -40.14 -41.83
C GLU A 16 19.33 -40.16 -42.97
N ILE A 17 20.58 -40.54 -42.67
CA ILE A 17 21.64 -40.68 -43.69
C ILE A 17 21.30 -41.77 -44.71
N LEU A 18 20.58 -42.82 -44.32
CA LEU A 18 20.10 -43.83 -45.24
C LEU A 18 18.72 -43.51 -45.85
N GLU A 19 18.08 -42.41 -45.48
CA GLU A 19 16.70 -42.06 -45.90
C GLU A 19 15.71 -43.21 -45.68
N VAL A 20 15.83 -43.91 -44.56
CA VAL A 20 14.92 -44.98 -44.16
C VAL A 20 14.30 -44.65 -42.81
N PRO A 21 13.10 -45.16 -42.50
CA PRO A 21 12.52 -44.95 -41.19
C PRO A 21 13.26 -45.79 -40.13
N ILE A 22 13.09 -45.45 -38.85
CA ILE A 22 13.80 -46.10 -37.73
C ILE A 22 13.41 -47.56 -37.53
N ASP A 23 12.19 -47.91 -37.92
CA ASP A 23 11.58 -49.24 -37.92
C ASP A 23 11.89 -50.05 -39.18
N ALA A 24 12.71 -49.52 -40.09
CA ALA A 24 13.06 -50.19 -41.34
C ALA A 24 13.65 -51.58 -41.10
N GLU A 25 13.19 -52.54 -41.89
CA GLU A 25 13.74 -53.89 -41.88
C GLU A 25 15.15 -53.91 -42.49
N GLU A 26 15.96 -54.92 -42.15
CA GLU A 26 17.30 -55.07 -42.72
C GLU A 26 17.30 -55.10 -44.26
N LYS A 27 16.24 -55.65 -44.88
CA LYS A 27 16.10 -55.69 -46.34
C LYS A 27 15.99 -54.29 -46.94
N GLU A 28 15.26 -53.39 -46.28
CA GLU A 28 15.08 -52.01 -46.70
C GLU A 28 16.35 -51.19 -46.50
N ILE A 29 17.03 -51.39 -45.37
CA ILE A 29 18.35 -50.79 -45.07
C ILE A 29 19.36 -51.19 -46.15
N LYS A 30 19.47 -52.49 -46.48
CA LYS A 30 20.36 -52.99 -47.54
C LYS A 30 19.99 -52.43 -48.92
N LYS A 31 18.69 -52.28 -49.22
CA LYS A 31 18.21 -51.72 -50.49
C LYS A 31 18.58 -50.24 -50.62
N SER A 32 18.36 -49.44 -49.57
CA SER A 32 18.71 -48.02 -49.58
C SER A 32 20.22 -47.81 -49.65
N TYR A 33 20.99 -48.59 -48.89
CA TYR A 33 22.45 -48.58 -48.96
C TYR A 33 22.94 -48.83 -50.39
N ARG A 34 22.44 -49.86 -51.10
CA ARG A 34 22.83 -50.13 -52.50
C ARG A 34 22.56 -48.94 -53.41
N LYS A 35 21.39 -48.29 -53.25
CA LYS A 35 21.02 -47.11 -54.04
C LYS A 35 21.96 -45.94 -53.79
N LYS A 36 22.35 -45.67 -52.54
CA LYS A 36 23.27 -44.58 -52.18
C LYS A 36 24.72 -44.90 -52.52
N ALA A 37 25.17 -46.13 -52.27
CA ALA A 37 26.49 -46.63 -52.62
C ALA A 37 26.77 -46.53 -54.12
N LEU A 38 25.78 -46.78 -54.98
CA LEU A 38 25.91 -46.61 -56.44
C LEU A 38 26.09 -45.14 -56.85
N LYS A 39 25.48 -44.20 -56.12
CA LYS A 39 25.61 -42.76 -56.38
C LYS A 39 26.98 -42.24 -55.96
N CYS A 40 27.47 -42.68 -54.80
CA CYS A 40 28.74 -42.21 -54.22
C CYS A 40 29.92 -43.16 -54.54
N HIS A 41 29.77 -44.10 -55.49
CA HIS A 41 30.80 -45.10 -55.76
C HIS A 41 32.08 -44.44 -56.28
N PRO A 42 33.28 -44.79 -55.76
CA PRO A 42 34.54 -44.16 -56.15
C PRO A 42 34.89 -44.38 -57.63
N ASP A 43 34.50 -45.53 -58.20
CA ASP A 43 34.70 -45.84 -59.64
C ASP A 43 33.89 -44.91 -60.58
N LYS A 44 32.69 -44.48 -60.16
CA LYS A 44 31.85 -43.56 -60.94
C LYS A 44 32.18 -42.09 -60.66
N ASN A 45 32.87 -41.81 -59.56
CA ASN A 45 33.23 -40.46 -59.11
C ASN A 45 34.73 -40.37 -58.74
N PRO A 46 35.66 -40.69 -59.66
CA PRO A 46 37.09 -40.80 -59.35
C PRO A 46 37.71 -39.48 -58.85
N ASP A 47 37.18 -38.33 -59.28
CA ASP A 47 37.72 -37.01 -58.92
C ASP A 47 37.06 -36.40 -57.67
N ASN A 48 36.03 -37.05 -57.10
CA ASN A 48 35.27 -36.50 -55.98
C ASN A 48 35.64 -37.17 -54.65
N LYS A 49 36.53 -36.51 -53.90
CA LYS A 49 36.95 -36.96 -52.55
C LYS A 49 35.77 -37.01 -51.55
N SER A 50 34.78 -36.13 -51.69
CA SER A 50 33.59 -36.13 -50.82
C SER A 50 32.74 -37.39 -51.03
N ALA A 51 32.59 -37.84 -52.28
CA ALA A 51 31.85 -39.07 -52.59
C ALA A 51 32.52 -40.31 -51.98
N ALA A 52 33.86 -40.36 -51.99
CA ALA A 52 34.62 -41.42 -51.33
C ALA A 52 34.43 -41.42 -49.80
N GLU A 53 34.39 -40.23 -49.18
CA GLU A 53 34.15 -40.10 -47.74
C GLU A 53 32.73 -40.49 -47.34
N GLU A 54 31.72 -40.09 -48.12
CA GLU A 54 30.33 -40.50 -47.94
C GLU A 54 30.16 -42.02 -48.11
N PHE A 55 30.82 -42.62 -49.10
CA PHE A 55 30.80 -44.06 -49.30
C PHE A 55 31.39 -44.81 -48.10
N ASP A 56 32.50 -44.33 -47.56
CA ASP A 56 33.12 -44.84 -46.33
C ASP A 56 32.18 -44.70 -45.11
N GLN A 57 31.45 -43.59 -45.01
CA GLN A 57 30.47 -43.37 -43.95
C GLN A 57 29.29 -44.33 -44.09
N LEU A 58 28.72 -44.45 -45.29
CA LEU A 58 27.61 -45.36 -45.60
C LEU A 58 27.96 -46.81 -45.27
N LYS A 59 29.19 -47.24 -45.56
CA LYS A 59 29.67 -48.59 -45.26
C LYS A 59 29.68 -48.87 -43.75
N LYS A 60 30.18 -47.92 -42.94
CA LYS A 60 30.19 -48.03 -41.48
C LYS A 60 28.80 -48.01 -40.87
N ILE A 61 27.91 -47.18 -41.42
CA ILE A 61 26.51 -47.14 -40.99
C ILE A 61 25.84 -48.48 -41.23
N LEU A 62 26.05 -49.07 -42.41
CA LEU A 62 25.51 -50.38 -42.73
C LEU A 62 26.04 -51.46 -41.76
N GLU A 63 27.34 -51.45 -41.48
CA GLU A 63 27.95 -52.39 -40.53
C GLU A 63 27.30 -52.34 -39.15
N ILE A 64 27.01 -51.13 -38.64
CA ILE A 64 26.38 -50.93 -37.34
C ILE A 64 24.89 -51.32 -37.35
N LEU A 65 24.16 -51.00 -38.42
CA LEU A 65 22.73 -51.31 -38.52
C LEU A 65 22.43 -52.78 -38.84
N LEU A 66 23.40 -53.53 -39.38
CA LEU A 66 23.26 -54.96 -39.64
C LEU A 66 23.63 -55.84 -38.46
N ASP A 67 24.42 -55.34 -37.51
CA ASP A 67 24.65 -56.03 -36.24
C ASP A 67 23.50 -55.74 -35.26
N PRO A 68 22.70 -56.74 -34.84
CA PRO A 68 21.60 -56.53 -33.90
C PRO A 68 22.06 -55.91 -32.57
N GLY A 69 23.26 -56.26 -32.10
CA GLY A 69 23.83 -55.74 -30.87
C GLY A 69 24.17 -54.25 -30.98
N ALA A 70 24.94 -53.89 -32.01
CA ALA A 70 25.30 -52.51 -32.27
C ALA A 70 24.08 -51.63 -32.63
N ARG A 71 23.11 -52.16 -33.40
CA ARG A 71 21.85 -51.46 -33.71
C ARG A 71 21.06 -51.13 -32.45
N ALA A 72 20.88 -52.10 -31.55
CA ALA A 72 20.16 -51.87 -30.30
C ALA A 72 20.84 -50.83 -29.41
N ALA A 73 22.18 -50.88 -29.31
CA ALA A 73 22.96 -49.89 -28.56
C ALA A 73 22.83 -48.48 -29.17
N TYR A 74 22.93 -48.37 -30.49
CA TYR A 74 22.74 -47.12 -31.22
C TYR A 74 21.34 -46.55 -31.03
N ASP A 75 20.29 -47.37 -31.18
CA ASP A 75 18.90 -46.96 -31.03
C ASP A 75 18.61 -46.44 -29.62
N LYS A 76 19.22 -47.05 -28.58
CA LYS A 76 19.11 -46.58 -27.19
C LYS A 76 19.71 -45.19 -27.02
N VAL A 77 20.89 -44.95 -27.58
CA VAL A 77 21.56 -43.63 -27.54
C VAL A 77 20.75 -42.60 -28.33
N LEU A 78 20.26 -42.96 -29.52
CA LEU A 78 19.46 -42.09 -30.37
C LEU A 78 18.16 -41.66 -29.69
N LYS A 79 17.44 -42.60 -29.08
CA LYS A 79 16.22 -42.33 -28.28
C LYS A 79 16.53 -41.41 -27.09
N GLY A 80 17.61 -41.68 -26.36
CA GLY A 80 18.06 -40.84 -25.25
C GLY A 80 18.35 -39.39 -25.67
N ARG A 81 19.05 -39.22 -26.79
CA ARG A 81 19.37 -37.89 -27.37
C ARG A 81 18.11 -37.15 -27.80
N LYS A 82 17.20 -37.80 -28.53
CA LYS A 82 15.93 -37.20 -28.97
C LYS A 82 15.06 -36.79 -27.77
N ALA A 83 14.97 -37.64 -26.74
CA ALA A 83 14.25 -37.31 -25.52
C ALA A 83 14.88 -36.15 -24.74
N ALA A 84 16.22 -36.10 -24.67
CA ALA A 84 16.93 -34.98 -24.04
C ALA A 84 16.69 -33.65 -24.77
N ALA A 85 16.72 -33.66 -26.11
CA ALA A 85 16.43 -32.47 -26.92
C ALA A 85 15.00 -31.96 -26.71
N VAL A 86 14.01 -32.87 -26.63
CA VAL A 86 12.62 -32.50 -26.33
C VAL A 86 12.50 -31.87 -24.94
N ARG A 87 13.15 -32.45 -23.92
CA ARG A 87 13.16 -31.88 -22.56
C ARG A 87 13.83 -30.51 -22.52
N ALA A 88 14.96 -30.34 -23.19
CA ALA A 88 15.66 -29.06 -23.26
C ALA A 88 14.79 -27.98 -23.94
N ARG A 89 14.11 -28.32 -25.04
CA ARG A 89 13.17 -27.42 -25.71
C ARG A 89 11.99 -27.05 -24.81
N ALA A 90 11.42 -28.02 -24.11
CA ALA A 90 10.33 -27.79 -23.16
C ALA A 90 10.77 -26.90 -21.98
N ALA A 91 11.97 -27.12 -21.44
CA ALA A 91 12.56 -26.30 -20.40
C ALA A 91 12.77 -24.86 -20.87
N SER A 92 13.35 -24.65 -22.07
CA SER A 92 13.53 -23.33 -22.66
C SER A 92 12.20 -22.59 -22.85
N ALA A 93 11.16 -23.30 -23.33
CA ALA A 93 9.83 -22.71 -23.50
C ALA A 93 9.20 -22.32 -22.15
N LYS A 94 9.39 -23.12 -21.10
CA LYS A 94 8.92 -22.81 -19.74
C LYS A 94 9.64 -21.58 -19.18
N THR A 95 10.96 -21.51 -19.31
CA THR A 95 11.75 -20.36 -18.87
C THR A 95 11.36 -19.09 -19.61
N GLN A 96 11.11 -19.18 -20.92
CA GLN A 96 10.67 -18.05 -21.73
C GLN A 96 9.29 -17.54 -21.28
N LYS A 97 8.32 -18.45 -21.04
CA LYS A 97 7.00 -18.07 -20.52
C LYS A 97 7.08 -17.41 -19.15
N LEU A 98 7.88 -17.97 -18.24
CA LEU A 98 8.07 -17.40 -16.91
C LEU A 98 8.67 -16.00 -17.00
N ARG A 99 9.66 -15.80 -17.89
CA ARG A 99 10.26 -14.49 -18.11
C ARG A 99 9.25 -13.47 -18.62
N SER A 100 8.44 -13.82 -19.63
CA SER A 100 7.40 -12.92 -20.14
C SER A 100 6.32 -12.60 -19.10
N GLU A 101 5.97 -13.56 -18.25
CA GLU A 101 4.98 -13.37 -17.19
C GLU A 101 5.52 -12.45 -16.08
N LEU A 102 6.79 -12.61 -15.71
CA LEU A 102 7.48 -11.72 -14.77
C LEU A 102 7.58 -10.29 -15.34
N GLU A 103 7.99 -10.16 -16.60
CA GLU A 103 8.11 -8.86 -17.28
C GLU A 103 6.76 -8.15 -17.40
N GLU A 104 5.69 -8.88 -17.71
CA GLU A 104 4.34 -8.31 -17.73
C GLU A 104 3.86 -7.91 -16.33
N ARG A 105 4.17 -8.70 -15.30
CA ARG A 105 3.84 -8.35 -13.91
C ARG A 105 4.60 -7.11 -13.45
N GLU A 106 5.89 -7.00 -13.76
CA GLU A 106 6.71 -5.83 -13.47
C GLU A 106 6.18 -4.60 -14.21
N ARG A 107 5.87 -4.74 -15.50
CA ARG A 107 5.25 -3.68 -16.29
C ARG A 107 3.93 -3.22 -15.69
N ARG A 108 3.03 -4.14 -15.32
CA ARG A 108 1.76 -3.80 -14.65
C ARG A 108 1.99 -3.12 -13.30
N ALA A 109 2.97 -3.56 -12.51
CA ALA A 109 3.29 -2.92 -11.24
C ALA A 109 3.89 -1.52 -11.40
N GLN A 110 4.56 -1.26 -12.53
CA GLN A 110 5.16 0.02 -12.87
C GLN A 110 4.17 0.98 -13.56
N GLU A 111 3.26 0.45 -14.40
CA GLU A 111 2.18 1.17 -15.10
C GLU A 111 0.99 1.47 -14.22
N GLN A 112 0.72 0.65 -13.20
CA GLN A 112 -0.14 1.07 -12.10
C GLN A 112 0.43 2.39 -11.61
N PRO A 113 -0.29 3.51 -11.76
CA PRO A 113 0.22 4.76 -11.26
C PRO A 113 0.49 4.49 -9.79
N ARG A 114 1.75 4.63 -9.38
CA ARG A 114 2.09 4.88 -7.99
C ARG A 114 1.48 6.24 -7.71
N ILE A 115 0.16 6.28 -7.59
CA ILE A 115 -0.56 7.35 -6.94
C ILE A 115 0.07 7.28 -5.57
N SER A 116 1.02 8.20 -5.36
CA SER A 116 1.69 8.34 -4.08
C SER A 116 0.60 8.31 -3.02
N GLU A 117 0.83 7.68 -1.89
CA GLU A 117 -0.10 7.81 -0.77
C GLU A 117 -0.44 9.30 -0.56
N GLU A 118 0.52 10.19 -0.81
CA GLU A 118 0.34 11.63 -0.87
C GLU A 118 -0.69 12.13 -1.90
N GLU A 119 -0.72 11.59 -3.12
CA GLU A 119 -1.74 11.96 -4.13
C GLU A 119 -3.13 11.42 -3.77
N LYS A 120 -3.21 10.25 -3.14
CA LYS A 120 -4.49 9.74 -2.60
C LYS A 120 -4.97 10.65 -1.48
N LEU A 121 -4.10 10.98 -0.54
CA LEU A 121 -4.40 11.91 0.55
C LEU A 121 -4.82 13.29 0.01
N ARG A 122 -4.14 13.82 -1.00
CA ARG A 122 -4.50 15.11 -1.62
C ARG A 122 -5.89 15.07 -2.25
N ARG A 123 -6.26 13.98 -2.93
CA ARG A 123 -7.63 13.83 -3.46
C ARG A 123 -8.66 13.72 -2.35
N GLU A 124 -8.36 12.98 -1.29
CA GLU A 124 -9.28 12.83 -0.17
C GLU A 124 -9.43 14.15 0.60
N LEU A 125 -8.35 14.90 0.81
CA LEU A 125 -8.37 16.24 1.40
C LEU A 125 -9.22 17.19 0.56
N LYS A 126 -9.00 17.24 -0.76
CA LYS A 126 -9.78 18.09 -1.65
C LYS A 126 -11.28 17.75 -1.60
N ARG A 127 -11.60 16.45 -1.57
CA ARG A 127 -12.98 15.98 -1.43
C ARG A 127 -13.59 16.44 -0.09
N LEU A 128 -12.86 16.29 1.01
CA LEU A 128 -13.31 16.73 2.34
C LEU A 128 -13.46 18.25 2.44
N GLU A 129 -12.59 19.02 1.79
CA GLU A 129 -12.69 20.47 1.66
C GLU A 129 -13.99 20.87 0.94
N GLU A 130 -14.26 20.27 -0.23
CA GLU A 130 -15.50 20.53 -0.99
C GLU A 130 -16.77 20.11 -0.22
N GLU A 131 -16.73 18.99 0.50
CA GLU A 131 -17.82 18.55 1.37
C GLU A 131 -18.02 19.52 2.55
N GLY A 132 -16.94 19.99 3.18
CA GLY A 132 -16.97 20.97 4.26
C GLY A 132 -17.48 22.34 3.81
N GLU A 133 -17.05 22.81 2.64
CA GLU A 133 -17.51 24.06 2.03
C GLU A 133 -19.02 24.05 1.79
N LYS A 134 -19.57 22.95 1.27
CA LYS A 134 -21.01 22.79 1.10
C LYS A 134 -21.77 22.88 2.41
N ILE A 135 -21.29 22.21 3.45
CA ILE A 135 -21.93 22.22 4.78
C ILE A 135 -21.95 23.64 5.35
N ILE A 136 -20.83 24.37 5.27
CA ILE A 136 -20.74 25.74 5.75
C ILE A 136 -21.67 26.66 4.95
N GLN A 137 -21.72 26.48 3.63
CA GLN A 137 -22.55 27.28 2.75
C GLN A 137 -24.04 27.06 3.00
N GLU A 138 -24.47 25.82 3.19
CA GLU A 138 -25.84 25.47 3.58
C GLU A 138 -26.23 26.09 4.93
N GLU A 139 -25.33 26.05 5.93
CA GLU A 139 -25.59 26.63 7.25
C GLU A 139 -25.64 28.18 7.20
N LEU A 140 -24.78 28.82 6.40
CA LEU A 140 -24.85 30.26 6.14
C LEU A 140 -26.16 30.66 5.46
N GLU A 141 -26.63 29.89 4.48
CA GLU A 141 -27.89 30.15 3.79
C GLU A 141 -29.09 29.99 4.75
N ARG A 142 -29.03 28.98 5.62
CA ARG A 142 -30.02 28.76 6.67
C ARG A 142 -30.06 29.93 7.66
N LEU A 143 -28.91 30.40 8.12
CA LEU A 143 -28.78 31.57 8.99
C LEU A 143 -29.33 32.84 8.31
N ASN A 144 -28.98 33.08 7.05
CA ASN A 144 -29.50 34.22 6.29
C ASN A 144 -31.03 34.19 6.18
N LYS A 145 -31.63 33.02 5.91
CA LYS A 145 -33.09 32.87 5.90
C LYS A 145 -33.72 33.16 7.27
N GLU A 146 -33.05 32.81 8.37
CA GLU A 146 -33.56 33.10 9.71
C GLU A 146 -33.49 34.60 10.02
N VAL A 147 -32.38 35.26 9.68
CA VAL A 147 -32.23 36.72 9.79
C VAL A 147 -33.26 37.44 8.93
N GLU A 148 -33.51 36.98 7.71
CA GLU A 148 -34.51 37.56 6.82
C GLU A 148 -35.93 37.39 7.36
N LYS A 149 -36.26 36.25 7.96
CA LYS A 149 -37.56 36.05 8.65
C LYS A 149 -37.71 36.95 9.88
N GLU A 150 -36.65 37.14 10.66
CA GLU A 150 -36.66 38.07 11.80
C GLU A 150 -36.84 39.52 11.33
N LEU A 151 -36.23 39.92 10.21
CA LEU A 151 -36.41 41.24 9.60
C LEU A 151 -37.83 41.44 9.03
N HIS A 152 -38.50 40.38 8.55
CA HIS A 152 -39.85 40.43 7.98
C HIS A 152 -40.98 40.17 8.99
N LYS A 153 -40.67 40.00 10.28
CA LYS A 153 -41.71 40.01 11.33
C LYS A 153 -42.31 41.42 11.43
N PRO A 154 -43.64 41.59 11.30
CA PRO A 154 -44.26 42.89 11.52
C PRO A 154 -44.08 43.30 12.98
N ALA A 155 -43.64 44.54 13.20
CA ALA A 155 -43.52 45.14 14.52
C ALA A 155 -44.89 45.16 15.22
N SER A 156 -45.18 44.09 15.96
CA SER A 156 -46.31 43.99 16.87
C SER A 156 -45.77 43.77 18.27
N LYS A 157 -46.21 44.67 19.16
CA LYS A 157 -45.75 44.85 20.54
C LYS A 157 -45.58 43.52 21.27
N SER A 158 -44.35 43.23 21.67
CA SER A 158 -44.10 42.63 22.98
C SER A 158 -42.78 43.15 23.53
N THR A 159 -42.93 43.75 24.70
CA THR A 159 -41.95 44.10 25.73
C THR A 159 -40.65 43.30 25.63
N ALA A 160 -39.60 43.93 25.09
CA ALA A 160 -38.24 43.53 25.41
C ALA A 160 -37.87 44.24 26.72
N GLU A 161 -38.10 43.56 27.84
CA GLU A 161 -37.21 43.72 28.99
C GLU A 161 -35.76 43.60 28.47
N PRO A 162 -34.80 44.37 29.01
CA PRO A 162 -33.41 44.19 28.60
C PRO A 162 -33.03 42.76 28.97
N GLU A 163 -32.85 41.87 27.99
CA GLU A 163 -32.26 40.56 28.25
C GLU A 163 -30.82 40.76 28.68
N GLN A 164 -30.73 40.96 29.97
CA GLN A 164 -29.58 41.24 30.78
C GLN A 164 -28.89 39.91 31.03
N ASN A 165 -28.15 39.39 30.05
CA ASN A 165 -27.20 38.32 30.33
C ASN A 165 -26.03 38.30 29.33
N GLY A 166 -25.22 39.36 29.33
CA GLY A 166 -23.87 39.29 28.75
C GLY A 166 -23.08 38.17 29.44
N TYR A 167 -22.32 37.39 28.67
CA TYR A 167 -21.49 36.30 29.18
C TYR A 167 -20.24 36.87 29.85
N LYS A 168 -20.46 37.49 31.01
CA LYS A 168 -19.48 38.30 31.71
C LYS A 168 -18.66 37.46 32.67
N VAL A 169 -17.35 37.56 32.49
CA VAL A 169 -16.35 36.94 33.33
C VAL A 169 -15.57 38.03 34.06
N LYS A 170 -15.35 37.83 35.35
CA LYS A 170 -14.51 38.67 36.18
C LYS A 170 -13.17 37.98 36.40
N VAL A 171 -12.11 38.71 36.08
CA VAL A 171 -10.73 38.30 36.22
C VAL A 171 -10.09 39.15 37.32
N LYS A 172 -9.36 38.53 38.23
CA LYS A 172 -8.59 39.22 39.28
C LYS A 172 -7.14 38.78 39.25
N TRP A 173 -6.24 39.70 39.55
CA TRP A 173 -4.82 39.41 39.74
C TRP A 173 -4.25 40.26 40.87
N LEU A 174 -3.11 39.82 41.39
CA LEU A 174 -2.34 40.53 42.40
C LEU A 174 -0.94 40.83 41.84
N ALA A 175 -0.64 42.11 41.66
CA ALA A 175 0.69 42.61 41.31
C ALA A 175 1.65 42.45 42.51
N THR A 176 2.91 42.17 42.19
CA THR A 176 4.00 42.00 43.17
C THR A 176 4.98 43.18 43.06
N ASP A 177 5.98 43.26 43.94
CA ASP A 177 6.99 44.33 43.85
C ASP A 177 7.82 44.25 42.56
N ASP A 178 7.98 43.04 42.01
CA ASP A 178 8.72 42.79 40.76
C ASP A 178 7.84 42.80 39.50
N TRP A 179 6.51 42.83 39.65
CA TRP A 179 5.57 42.81 38.53
C TRP A 179 4.40 43.78 38.76
N PRO A 180 4.29 44.86 37.97
CA PRO A 180 3.30 45.91 38.20
C PRO A 180 1.87 45.49 37.88
N GLY A 181 1.60 44.25 37.45
CA GLY A 181 0.28 43.78 37.05
C GLY A 181 0.13 43.64 35.53
N TYR A 182 -1.03 43.13 35.11
CA TYR A 182 -1.32 42.95 33.69
C TYR A 182 -1.68 44.26 33.00
N THR A 183 -1.22 44.42 31.77
CA THR A 183 -1.65 45.46 30.83
C THR A 183 -2.92 45.05 30.08
N GLU A 184 -3.60 46.01 29.47
CA GLU A 184 -4.83 45.77 28.69
C GLU A 184 -4.58 44.79 27.54
N GLN A 185 -3.44 44.94 26.86
CA GLN A 185 -3.03 44.06 25.77
C GLN A 185 -2.75 42.63 26.24
N GLU A 186 -2.09 42.46 27.39
CA GLU A 186 -1.81 41.13 27.94
C GLU A 186 -3.09 40.40 28.37
N ILE A 187 -4.04 41.09 29.01
CA ILE A 187 -5.35 40.49 29.35
C ILE A 187 -6.12 40.17 28.07
N HIS A 188 -6.14 41.06 27.08
CA HIS A 188 -6.81 40.81 25.81
C HIS A 188 -6.25 39.55 25.13
N GLN A 189 -4.93 39.42 25.01
CA GLN A 189 -4.30 38.24 24.42
C GLN A 189 -4.60 36.96 25.20
N LEU A 190 -4.58 37.03 26.54
CA LEU A 190 -4.81 35.88 27.41
C LEU A 190 -6.24 35.34 27.27
N PHE A 191 -7.22 36.22 27.09
CA PHE A 191 -8.64 35.85 27.07
C PHE A 191 -9.27 35.75 25.68
N TYR A 192 -8.67 36.36 24.66
CA TYR A 192 -9.13 36.24 23.26
C TYR A 192 -9.02 34.80 22.74
N LYS A 193 -8.05 34.01 23.22
CA LYS A 193 -7.86 32.62 22.81
C LYS A 193 -9.04 31.70 23.16
N TRP A 194 -9.88 32.10 24.11
CA TRP A 194 -11.04 31.33 24.56
C TRP A 194 -12.33 31.70 23.83
N GLY A 195 -12.36 32.84 23.13
CA GLY A 195 -13.51 33.26 22.33
C GLY A 195 -13.52 34.76 22.04
N ASP A 196 -14.42 35.14 21.14
CA ASP A 196 -14.64 36.53 20.77
C ASP A 196 -15.13 37.38 21.95
N ILE A 197 -14.47 38.50 22.17
CA ILE A 197 -14.77 39.45 23.24
C ILE A 197 -15.58 40.61 22.64
N ASN A 198 -16.76 40.87 23.22
CA ASN A 198 -17.60 42.02 22.88
C ASN A 198 -17.08 43.32 23.51
N ALA A 199 -16.71 43.24 24.79
CA ALA A 199 -16.18 44.37 25.53
C ALA A 199 -15.25 43.89 26.63
N MET A 200 -14.18 44.65 26.86
CA MET A 200 -13.26 44.43 27.97
C MET A 200 -13.04 45.74 28.69
N VAL A 201 -13.09 45.71 30.02
CA VAL A 201 -12.75 46.85 30.86
C VAL A 201 -11.85 46.36 31.98
N MET A 202 -10.71 47.01 32.16
CA MET A 202 -9.81 46.74 33.27
C MET A 202 -9.68 47.93 34.20
N LYS A 203 -9.46 47.64 35.49
CA LYS A 203 -9.10 48.62 36.50
C LYS A 203 -7.99 48.03 37.35
N GLN A 204 -6.94 48.79 37.55
CA GLN A 204 -5.89 48.44 38.49
C GLN A 204 -5.83 49.48 39.60
N LYS A 205 -5.91 49.02 40.85
CA LYS A 205 -5.83 49.86 42.03
C LYS A 205 -4.71 49.34 42.93
N SER A 206 -3.60 50.07 42.97
CA SER A 206 -2.38 49.65 43.69
C SER A 206 -1.95 48.26 43.22
N LYS A 207 -1.72 47.31 44.14
CA LYS A 207 -1.32 45.94 43.84
C LYS A 207 -2.46 45.01 43.39
N LYS A 208 -3.72 45.45 43.34
CA LYS A 208 -4.87 44.60 42.96
C LYS A 208 -5.44 45.04 41.62
N GLY A 209 -5.50 44.12 40.66
CA GLY A 209 -6.12 44.36 39.36
C GLY A 209 -7.38 43.54 39.16
N THR A 210 -8.31 44.10 38.39
CA THR A 210 -9.56 43.43 38.02
C THR A 210 -9.91 43.78 36.59
N ALA A 211 -10.29 42.78 35.79
CA ALA A 211 -10.88 42.97 34.47
C ALA A 211 -12.27 42.35 34.42
N MET A 212 -13.15 42.97 33.65
CA MET A 212 -14.45 42.43 33.26
C MET A 212 -14.43 42.22 31.75
N ILE A 213 -14.76 41.00 31.35
CA ILE A 213 -14.73 40.56 29.96
C ILE A 213 -16.12 40.07 29.62
N ASP A 214 -16.74 40.68 28.61
CA ASP A 214 -18.02 40.27 28.06
C ASP A 214 -17.78 39.46 26.79
N TYR A 215 -18.09 38.16 26.83
CA TYR A 215 -17.93 37.27 25.69
C TYR A 215 -19.15 37.29 24.78
N LYS A 216 -18.92 37.07 23.47
CA LYS A 216 -20.01 36.84 22.51
C LYS A 216 -20.76 35.54 22.78
N THR A 217 -20.05 34.51 23.24
CA THR A 217 -20.59 33.16 23.40
C THR A 217 -20.45 32.68 24.83
N LYS A 218 -21.44 31.91 25.30
CA LYS A 218 -21.39 31.23 26.59
C LYS A 218 -20.18 30.30 26.71
N GLN A 219 -19.89 29.58 25.63
CA GLN A 219 -18.78 28.63 25.57
C GLN A 219 -17.43 29.31 25.86
N GLY A 220 -17.18 30.51 25.33
CA GLY A 220 -15.93 31.21 25.59
C GLY A 220 -15.78 31.65 27.04
N ALA A 221 -16.87 32.10 27.66
CA ALA A 221 -16.89 32.43 29.09
C ALA A 221 -16.65 31.20 29.97
N ASP A 222 -17.31 30.08 29.68
CA ASP A 222 -17.17 28.82 30.43
C ASP A 222 -15.73 28.27 30.32
N MET A 223 -15.14 28.29 29.11
CA MET A 223 -13.76 27.82 28.87
C MET A 223 -12.73 28.69 29.59
N ALA A 224 -12.90 30.02 29.55
CA ALA A 224 -12.02 30.95 30.26
C ALA A 224 -12.05 30.71 31.78
N VAL A 225 -13.22 30.50 32.38
CA VAL A 225 -13.36 30.22 33.81
C VAL A 225 -12.75 28.86 34.17
N GLN A 226 -12.91 27.86 33.32
CA GLN A 226 -12.48 26.49 33.62
C GLN A 226 -10.96 26.30 33.48
N PHE A 227 -10.33 26.91 32.48
CA PHE A 227 -8.97 26.56 32.08
C PHE A 227 -7.94 27.68 32.24
N GLU A 228 -8.36 28.95 32.34
CA GLU A 228 -7.41 30.05 32.43
C GLU A 228 -6.86 30.21 33.85
N LYS A 229 -5.53 30.17 33.96
CA LYS A 229 -4.80 30.29 35.24
C LYS A 229 -3.75 31.41 35.23
N GLY A 230 -3.55 32.07 34.09
CA GLY A 230 -2.59 33.14 33.93
C GLY A 230 -1.25 32.66 33.38
N GLN A 231 -0.27 33.55 33.37
CA GLN A 231 1.10 33.23 32.93
C GLN A 231 1.94 32.76 34.13
N ILE A 232 3.03 32.04 33.87
CA ILE A 232 3.96 31.58 34.91
C ILE A 232 4.48 32.80 35.69
N GLY A 233 4.26 32.82 37.02
CA GLY A 233 4.61 33.96 37.90
C GLY A 233 3.60 35.12 37.93
N LYS A 234 2.55 35.07 37.10
CA LYS A 234 1.48 36.07 37.01
C LYS A 234 0.11 35.36 37.06
N PRO A 235 -0.35 34.87 38.23
CA PRO A 235 -1.60 34.13 38.31
C PRO A 235 -2.83 35.03 38.13
N VAL A 236 -3.88 34.49 37.51
CA VAL A 236 -5.22 35.10 37.49
C VAL A 236 -6.27 34.19 38.13
N GLU A 237 -7.26 34.80 38.77
CA GLU A 237 -8.46 34.14 39.25
C GLU A 237 -9.64 34.56 38.37
N VAL A 238 -10.36 33.59 37.81
CA VAL A 238 -11.40 33.81 36.81
C VAL A 238 -12.73 33.25 37.33
N SER A 239 -13.79 34.05 37.30
CA SER A 239 -15.12 33.68 37.83
C SER A 239 -16.25 34.27 37.00
N HIS A 240 -17.36 33.54 36.84
CA HIS A 240 -18.58 34.10 36.27
C HIS A 240 -19.12 35.23 37.16
N VAL A 241 -19.61 36.29 36.53
CA VAL A 241 -20.35 37.35 37.23
C VAL A 241 -21.82 36.94 37.30
N SER A 242 -22.21 36.15 38.30
CA SER A 242 -23.62 35.80 38.52
C SER A 242 -24.23 36.59 39.68
N GLU A 243 -25.28 37.36 39.42
CA GLU A 243 -26.34 37.65 40.39
C GLU A 243 -27.35 36.47 40.30
N LYS A 244 -27.82 35.91 41.42
CA LYS A 244 -28.66 34.69 41.50
C LYS A 244 -29.96 34.98 42.28
N PRO A 245 -31.04 34.14 42.26
CA PRO A 245 -31.31 32.89 41.50
C PRO A 245 -32.79 32.78 40.94
N PRO A 246 -33.23 31.61 40.41
CA PRO A 246 -34.12 30.77 41.25
C PRO A 246 -33.87 29.24 41.18
N LYS A 247 -34.55 28.57 42.12
CA LYS A 247 -34.47 27.16 42.55
C LYS A 247 -35.31 26.20 41.69
N GLU A 248 -35.13 24.90 42.02
CA GLU A 248 -35.99 23.72 41.77
C GLU A 248 -35.73 22.99 40.44
N SER A 249 -35.71 21.66 40.38
CA SER A 249 -35.91 20.60 41.36
C SER A 249 -35.31 19.31 40.78
N ALA A 250 -34.90 18.40 41.66
CA ALA A 250 -34.52 17.06 41.28
C ALA A 250 -35.71 16.30 40.71
N SER A 251 -35.55 15.70 39.53
CA SER A 251 -36.29 14.49 39.16
C SER A 251 -35.40 13.53 38.38
N LYS A 252 -35.24 12.34 38.95
CA LYS A 252 -34.67 11.15 38.33
C LYS A 252 -35.62 10.65 37.25
N SER A 253 -35.10 10.32 36.09
CA SER A 253 -35.61 9.24 35.25
C SER A 253 -34.42 8.43 34.71
N LYS A 254 -34.56 7.11 34.81
CA LYS A 254 -33.59 6.07 34.48
C LYS A 254 -33.66 5.68 32.99
N GLU A 255 -32.49 5.26 32.51
CA GLU A 255 -32.19 4.29 31.43
C GLU A 255 -32.45 4.64 29.95
N PRO A 256 -31.73 3.98 29.00
CA PRO A 256 -30.54 3.11 29.13
C PRO A 256 -29.33 3.55 28.27
N GLU A 257 -28.15 3.06 28.64
CA GLU A 257 -26.96 3.05 27.78
C GLU A 257 -27.24 2.33 26.45
N PRO A 258 -26.78 2.85 25.30
CA PRO A 258 -26.51 2.00 24.17
C PRO A 258 -25.16 1.32 24.40
N LYS A 259 -25.21 0.04 24.74
CA LYS A 259 -24.09 -0.89 24.62
C LYS A 259 -23.54 -0.80 23.20
N ALA A 260 -22.44 -0.08 23.01
CA ALA A 260 -21.63 -0.18 21.83
C ALA A 260 -21.07 -1.61 21.79
N LYS A 261 -21.57 -2.41 20.83
CA LYS A 261 -20.98 -3.70 20.50
C LYS A 261 -19.50 -3.44 20.20
N GLY A 262 -18.62 -4.14 20.93
CA GLY A 262 -17.19 -4.10 20.73
C GLY A 262 -16.86 -4.41 19.28
N PHE A 263 -16.42 -3.38 18.57
CA PHE A 263 -15.50 -3.58 17.47
C PHE A 263 -14.13 -3.64 18.11
N ASP A 264 -13.56 -4.84 18.17
CA ASP A 264 -12.18 -5.07 18.54
C ASP A 264 -11.29 -4.43 17.46
N PHE A 265 -11.07 -3.13 17.58
CA PHE A 265 -10.02 -2.46 16.82
C PHE A 265 -8.70 -2.85 17.49
N GLU A 266 -8.17 -4.00 17.11
CA GLU A 266 -6.80 -4.35 17.41
C GLU A 266 -5.91 -3.29 16.73
N SER A 267 -5.24 -2.47 17.54
CA SER A 267 -4.38 -1.41 17.04
C SER A 267 -3.34 -2.01 16.11
N VAL A 268 -3.00 -1.29 15.02
CA VAL A 268 -1.96 -1.71 14.07
C VAL A 268 -0.64 -2.08 14.80
N ALA A 269 -0.38 -1.44 15.94
CA ALA A 269 0.74 -1.77 16.81
C ALA A 269 0.66 -3.19 17.41
N ASP A 270 -0.52 -3.62 17.87
CA ASP A 270 -0.75 -4.93 18.47
C ASP A 270 -0.70 -6.05 17.41
N MET A 271 -1.28 -5.78 16.23
CA MET A 271 -1.20 -6.69 15.08
C MET A 271 0.25 -6.90 14.62
N ASN A 272 1.04 -5.83 14.57
CA ASN A 272 2.46 -5.90 14.19
C ASN A 272 3.27 -6.66 15.25
N ARG A 273 2.99 -6.44 16.53
CA ARG A 273 3.66 -7.17 17.62
C ARG A 273 3.42 -8.68 17.54
N ARG A 274 2.17 -9.09 17.28
CA ARG A 274 1.83 -10.52 17.13
C ARG A 274 2.52 -11.16 15.91
N ARG A 275 2.55 -10.45 14.77
CA ARG A 275 3.27 -10.91 13.55
C ARG A 275 4.77 -11.03 13.78
N GLU A 276 5.37 -10.13 14.55
CA GLU A 276 6.78 -10.21 14.93
C GLU A 276 7.05 -11.38 15.89
N GLU A 277 6.16 -11.63 16.84
CA GLU A 277 6.25 -12.77 17.76
C GLU A 277 6.11 -14.11 17.01
N GLU A 278 5.19 -14.24 16.05
CA GLU A 278 5.07 -15.42 15.18
C GLU A 278 6.30 -15.64 14.30
N ARG A 279 6.84 -14.56 13.70
CA ARG A 279 8.09 -14.63 12.94
C ARG A 279 9.26 -15.10 13.80
N LYS A 280 9.36 -14.60 15.03
CA LYS A 280 10.41 -15.02 15.98
C LYS A 280 10.29 -16.51 16.32
N ARG A 281 9.08 -17.02 16.56
CA ARG A 281 8.85 -18.44 16.82
C ARG A 281 9.22 -19.33 15.63
N LEU A 282 8.84 -18.94 14.42
CA LEU A 282 9.19 -19.67 13.19
C LEU A 282 10.72 -19.71 12.98
N ILE A 283 11.40 -18.60 13.23
CA ILE A 283 12.87 -18.55 13.16
C ILE A 283 13.49 -19.46 14.22
N GLU A 284 12.97 -19.45 15.44
CA GLU A 284 13.45 -20.33 16.51
C GLU A 284 13.23 -21.81 16.19
N GLU A 285 12.12 -22.16 15.55
CA GLU A 285 11.79 -23.53 15.14
C GLU A 285 12.64 -24.01 13.95
N ILE A 286 12.95 -23.12 13.00
CA ILE A 286 13.92 -23.40 11.92
C ILE A 286 15.31 -23.63 12.52
N LEU A 287 15.77 -22.76 13.42
CA LEU A 287 17.06 -22.93 14.09
C LEU A 287 17.12 -24.19 14.96
N ARG A 288 16.00 -24.62 15.54
CA ARG A 288 15.91 -25.86 16.33
C ARG A 288 15.89 -27.10 15.44
N SER A 289 15.36 -27.01 14.23
CA SER A 289 15.34 -28.12 13.25
C SER A 289 16.61 -28.24 12.43
N GLU A 290 17.43 -27.18 12.29
CA GLU A 290 18.77 -27.24 11.67
C GLU A 290 19.86 -27.75 12.63
N ASN A 291 19.59 -27.84 13.95
CA ASN A 291 20.55 -28.24 14.97
C ASN A 291 20.30 -29.65 15.57
N MET A 292 19.42 -30.44 14.95
CA MET A 292 19.21 -31.88 15.21
C MET A 292 19.56 -32.70 13.96
#